data_AF-A0A961JPU2-F1
#
_entry.id   AF-A0A961JPU2-F1
#
_cell.length_a   1.000
_cell.length_b   1.000
_cell.length_c   1.000
_cell.angle_alpha   90.00
_cell.angle_beta   90.00
_cell.angle_gamma   90.00
#
_symmetry.space_group_name_H-M   'P 1'
#
loop_
_entity.id
_entity.type
_entity.pdbx_description
1 polymer ?
#
loop_
_entity_poly.entity_id
_entity_poly.type
_entity_poly.pdbx_seq_one_letter_code
_entity_poly.pdbx_strand_id
1 'polypeptide(L)'
;KFAQAQIRRFAEAQRASMADVEVETLPGVILGHRNIPVQSVGCYVPGGKFPMVASAHMSVLTASVAGVPRIVASAPPVNGAPHPAIVAAMHMGGAHEIYVLGGMQAVGAMAIGTETIEPVDMLVGPGNAFVAEAKRQLFGRVGIDLFAGPTETMVIADETVDAEICATDLLGQAEHGYNSPAVLLTNSRKLAEDTLTEIDRILAILPTRDTASVSWADYGEVIVCDSYDEMLAVANDIASEHVQVMTDRDDWFLDNMHSYGALFLGPRTNVANGDKVIGTNHTLPTKKAGRYTGGLWVGKFLKTHSYQRVVTDEAAALVGAYGSRLCMLEGFVGHAEQCNVRVRRYGGRNVPYGTAATQTEAAE
;
A
#
# COMPACT_ATOMS: atom_id res chain seq x y z
N LYS A 1 9.85 -21.15 -2.09
CA LYS A 1 8.71 -22.01 -1.64
C LYS A 1 8.22 -21.61 -0.26
N PHE A 2 9.03 -21.70 0.81
CA PHE A 2 8.63 -21.29 2.16
C PHE A 2 8.07 -19.85 2.20
N ALA A 3 8.85 -18.85 1.77
CA ALA A 3 8.40 -17.45 1.72
C ALA A 3 7.06 -17.26 0.99
N GLN A 4 6.94 -17.82 -0.22
CA GLN A 4 5.70 -17.74 -1.00
C GLN A 4 4.50 -18.39 -0.32
N ALA A 5 4.69 -19.49 0.42
CA ALA A 5 3.60 -20.12 1.16
C ALA A 5 3.09 -19.21 2.29
N GLN A 6 4.00 -18.57 3.00
CA GLN A 6 3.67 -17.63 4.08
C GLN A 6 2.94 -16.38 3.55
N ILE A 7 3.48 -15.78 2.48
CA ILE A 7 2.91 -14.58 1.86
C ILE A 7 1.56 -14.89 1.23
N ARG A 8 1.42 -16.04 0.56
CA ARG A 8 0.15 -16.49 0.00
C ARG A 8 -0.91 -16.63 1.08
N ARG A 9 -0.57 -17.33 2.18
CA ARG A 9 -1.50 -17.54 3.30
C ARG A 9 -2.00 -16.22 3.87
N PHE A 10 -1.11 -15.25 4.06
CA PHE A 10 -1.50 -13.94 4.58
C PHE A 10 -2.33 -13.13 3.57
N ALA A 11 -1.92 -13.08 2.30
CA ALA A 11 -2.69 -12.41 1.25
C ALA A 11 -4.09 -13.02 1.05
N GLU A 12 -4.23 -14.34 1.16
CA GLU A 12 -5.52 -15.05 1.10
C GLU A 12 -6.41 -14.67 2.28
N ALA A 13 -5.85 -14.57 3.49
CA ALA A 13 -6.57 -14.08 4.66
C ALA A 13 -7.05 -12.62 4.47
N GLN A 14 -6.19 -11.74 3.95
CA GLN A 14 -6.57 -10.36 3.60
C GLN A 14 -7.67 -10.31 2.53
N ARG A 15 -7.67 -11.24 1.56
CA ARG A 15 -8.72 -11.27 0.53
C ARG A 15 -10.04 -11.74 1.13
N ALA A 16 -9.98 -12.74 2.00
CA ALA A 16 -11.15 -13.30 2.68
C ALA A 16 -11.81 -12.30 3.63
N SER A 17 -11.08 -11.31 4.15
CA SER A 17 -11.65 -10.24 4.98
C SER A 17 -12.40 -9.16 4.19
N MET A 18 -12.39 -9.19 2.85
CA MET A 18 -13.09 -8.21 2.01
C MET A 18 -14.44 -8.75 1.55
N ALA A 19 -15.52 -8.08 1.97
CA ALA A 19 -16.89 -8.44 1.58
C ALA A 19 -17.49 -7.44 0.57
N ASP A 20 -18.22 -7.99 -0.41
CA ASP A 20 -19.17 -7.21 -1.20
C ASP A 20 -20.36 -6.83 -0.29
N VAL A 21 -21.01 -5.71 -0.59
CA VAL A 21 -22.13 -5.18 0.19
C VAL A 21 -23.33 -5.05 -0.73
N GLU A 22 -24.51 -5.50 -0.30
CA GLU A 22 -25.80 -5.16 -0.89
C GLU A 22 -26.78 -4.90 0.26
N VAL A 23 -27.40 -3.72 0.26
CA VAL A 23 -28.31 -3.27 1.31
C VAL A 23 -29.52 -2.58 0.71
N GLU A 24 -30.69 -2.82 1.29
CA GLU A 24 -31.90 -2.06 1.01
C GLU A 24 -31.94 -0.86 1.96
N THR A 25 -31.68 0.34 1.45
CA THR A 25 -31.57 1.57 2.26
C THR A 25 -32.90 2.27 2.48
N LEU A 26 -33.83 2.05 1.55
CA LEU A 26 -35.23 2.43 1.59
C LEU A 26 -36.03 1.29 0.95
N PRO A 27 -37.31 1.07 1.31
CA PRO A 27 -38.15 0.09 0.62
C PRO A 27 -38.09 0.29 -0.90
N GLY A 28 -37.65 -0.73 -1.64
CA GLY A 28 -37.47 -0.71 -3.09
C GLY A 28 -36.17 -0.07 -3.60
N VAL A 29 -35.23 0.35 -2.75
CA VAL A 29 -33.94 0.95 -3.13
C VAL A 29 -32.77 0.12 -2.60
N ILE A 30 -32.13 -0.59 -3.52
CA ILE A 30 -30.98 -1.46 -3.26
C ILE A 30 -29.71 -0.76 -3.69
N LEU A 31 -28.76 -0.61 -2.76
CA LEU A 31 -27.42 -0.09 -3.01
C LEU A 31 -26.41 -1.18 -2.69
N GLY A 32 -25.30 -1.21 -3.42
CA GLY A 32 -24.24 -2.16 -3.12
C GLY A 32 -22.90 -1.75 -3.68
N HIS A 33 -21.86 -2.53 -3.38
CA HIS A 33 -20.58 -2.45 -4.05
C HIS A 33 -20.01 -3.82 -4.34
N ARG A 34 -19.06 -3.88 -5.27
CA ARG A 34 -18.26 -5.07 -5.56
C ARG A 34 -16.77 -4.77 -5.53
N ASN A 35 -15.98 -5.70 -5.02
CA ASN A 35 -14.52 -5.63 -5.00
C ASN A 35 -13.93 -6.36 -6.22
N ILE A 36 -13.64 -5.59 -7.26
CA ILE A 36 -13.28 -6.08 -8.60
C ILE A 36 -11.78 -5.90 -8.84
N PRO A 37 -11.02 -6.94 -9.21
CA PRO A 37 -9.59 -6.78 -9.52
C PRO A 37 -9.35 -5.89 -10.75
N VAL A 38 -8.21 -5.20 -10.76
CA VAL A 38 -7.65 -4.63 -12.00
C VAL A 38 -7.50 -5.73 -13.05
N GLN A 39 -7.68 -5.41 -14.33
CA GLN A 39 -7.68 -6.42 -15.39
C GLN A 39 -6.25 -6.77 -15.83
N SER A 40 -5.31 -5.86 -15.60
CA SER A 40 -3.89 -6.11 -15.83
C SER A 40 -3.01 -5.33 -14.86
N VAL A 41 -1.89 -5.92 -14.45
CA VAL A 41 -0.90 -5.26 -13.60
C VAL A 41 0.53 -5.55 -14.05
N GLY A 42 1.38 -4.53 -13.97
CA GLY A 42 2.82 -4.61 -14.21
C GLY A 42 3.58 -4.54 -12.89
N CYS A 43 4.22 -5.64 -12.51
CA CYS A 43 5.03 -5.78 -11.31
C CYS A 43 6.51 -5.53 -11.65
N TYR A 44 7.03 -4.37 -11.25
CA TYR A 44 8.45 -4.07 -11.35
C TYR A 44 9.21 -4.69 -10.17
N VAL A 45 10.24 -5.48 -10.48
CA VAL A 45 11.09 -6.16 -9.51
C VAL A 45 12.51 -5.61 -9.63
N PRO A 46 13.04 -4.96 -8.58
CA PRO A 46 14.41 -4.45 -8.63
C PRO A 46 15.45 -5.56 -8.76
N GLY A 47 16.57 -5.27 -9.42
CA GLY A 47 17.66 -6.23 -9.59
C GLY A 47 19.02 -5.60 -9.90
N GLY A 48 19.19 -4.30 -9.63
CA GLY A 48 20.42 -3.57 -9.96
C GLY A 48 21.60 -3.94 -9.05
N LYS A 49 21.65 -3.36 -7.84
CA LYS A 49 22.73 -3.62 -6.86
C LYS A 49 22.67 -5.02 -6.28
N PHE A 50 21.46 -5.52 -6.03
CA PHE A 50 21.19 -6.85 -5.48
C PHE A 50 20.03 -7.53 -6.24
N PRO A 51 20.09 -8.85 -6.45
CA PRO A 51 18.96 -9.58 -7.01
C PRO A 51 17.83 -9.70 -5.97
N MET A 52 16.77 -8.89 -6.08
CA MET A 52 15.68 -8.85 -5.10
C MET A 52 14.62 -9.92 -5.36
N VAL A 53 14.97 -11.18 -5.06
CA VAL A 53 14.08 -12.35 -5.21
C VAL A 53 12.78 -12.19 -4.40
N ALA A 54 12.85 -11.54 -3.23
CA ALA A 54 11.68 -11.32 -2.38
C ALA A 54 10.63 -10.41 -3.03
N SER A 55 11.06 -9.31 -3.64
CA SER A 55 10.16 -8.34 -4.27
C SER A 55 9.32 -8.91 -5.41
N ALA A 56 9.81 -9.97 -6.08
CA ALA A 56 9.04 -10.69 -7.07
C ALA A 56 7.77 -11.30 -6.49
N HIS A 57 7.85 -12.00 -5.36
CA HIS A 57 6.68 -12.61 -4.77
C HIS A 57 5.84 -11.64 -3.93
N MET A 58 6.42 -10.56 -3.40
CA MET A 58 5.63 -9.52 -2.72
C MET A 58 4.65 -8.82 -3.66
N SER A 59 5.02 -8.65 -4.93
CA SER A 59 4.16 -8.02 -5.95
C SER A 59 3.32 -9.04 -6.72
N VAL A 60 3.96 -9.97 -7.43
CA VAL A 60 3.30 -10.92 -8.35
C VAL A 60 2.35 -11.86 -7.62
N LEU A 61 2.76 -12.43 -6.48
CA LEU A 61 1.92 -13.37 -5.75
C LEU A 61 0.68 -12.68 -5.18
N THR A 62 0.85 -11.49 -4.62
CA THR A 62 -0.25 -10.71 -4.06
C THR A 62 -1.27 -10.35 -5.14
N ALA A 63 -0.81 -9.98 -6.35
CA ALA A 63 -1.67 -9.76 -7.51
C ALA A 63 -2.43 -11.03 -7.94
N SER A 64 -1.74 -12.18 -7.94
CA SER A 64 -2.35 -13.48 -8.25
C SER A 64 -3.46 -13.84 -7.26
N VAL A 65 -3.23 -13.63 -5.95
CA VAL A 65 -4.24 -13.85 -4.90
C VAL A 65 -5.42 -12.89 -5.01
N ALA A 66 -5.19 -11.65 -5.47
CA ALA A 66 -6.28 -10.71 -5.76
C ALA A 66 -7.17 -11.16 -6.94
N GLY A 67 -6.70 -12.10 -7.77
CA GLY A 67 -7.40 -12.59 -8.95
C GLY A 67 -7.20 -11.71 -10.19
N VAL A 68 -6.07 -10.99 -10.29
CA VAL A 68 -5.73 -10.21 -11.48
C VAL A 68 -5.51 -11.17 -12.67
N PRO A 69 -6.27 -11.04 -13.78
CA PRO A 69 -6.24 -12.03 -14.86
C PRO A 69 -5.01 -11.92 -15.78
N ARG A 70 -4.33 -10.77 -15.82
CA ARG A 70 -3.06 -10.60 -16.55
C ARG A 70 -2.01 -9.94 -15.66
N ILE A 71 -0.92 -10.65 -15.40
CA ILE A 71 0.18 -10.19 -14.54
C ILE A 71 1.48 -10.20 -15.35
N VAL A 72 1.98 -9.00 -15.63
CA VAL A 72 3.27 -8.78 -16.26
C VAL A 72 4.30 -8.55 -15.16
N ALA A 73 5.45 -9.21 -15.22
CA ALA A 73 6.55 -8.98 -14.29
C ALA A 73 7.80 -8.55 -15.06
N SER A 74 8.55 -7.60 -14.51
CA SER A 74 9.74 -7.08 -15.17
C SER A 74 10.89 -6.89 -14.20
N ALA A 75 12.09 -7.33 -14.60
CA ALA A 75 13.32 -7.14 -13.82
C ALA A 75 14.50 -6.79 -14.75
N PRO A 76 15.45 -5.96 -14.30
CA PRO A 76 16.66 -5.70 -15.07
C PRO A 76 17.47 -6.99 -15.27
N PRO A 77 18.23 -7.10 -16.38
CA PRO A 77 19.24 -8.14 -16.51
C PRO A 77 20.31 -7.98 -15.42
N VAL A 78 20.77 -9.09 -14.86
CA VAL A 78 21.92 -9.16 -13.95
C VAL A 78 23.10 -9.72 -14.74
N ASN A 79 24.21 -8.98 -14.82
CA ASN A 79 25.35 -9.32 -15.67
C ASN A 79 24.96 -9.58 -17.14
N GLY A 80 24.01 -8.79 -17.65
CA GLY A 80 23.53 -8.88 -19.04
C GLY A 80 22.55 -10.02 -19.34
N ALA A 81 22.15 -10.82 -18.34
CA ALA A 81 21.28 -11.98 -18.52
C ALA A 81 20.10 -11.99 -17.53
N PRO A 82 19.02 -12.74 -17.81
CA PRO A 82 17.96 -12.98 -16.83
C PRO A 82 18.52 -13.68 -15.59
N HIS A 83 18.25 -13.17 -14.39
CA HIS A 83 18.67 -13.83 -13.15
C HIS A 83 17.76 -15.04 -12.84
N PRO A 84 18.27 -16.28 -12.78
CA PRO A 84 17.42 -17.48 -12.67
C PRO A 84 16.49 -17.47 -11.45
N ALA A 85 16.98 -17.00 -10.29
CA ALA A 85 16.16 -16.96 -9.08
C ALA A 85 15.02 -15.93 -9.15
N ILE A 86 15.21 -14.80 -9.85
CA ILE A 86 14.18 -13.77 -10.00
C ILE A 86 13.09 -14.29 -10.93
N VAL A 87 13.48 -14.86 -12.07
CA VAL A 87 12.56 -15.46 -13.04
C VAL A 87 11.75 -16.60 -12.39
N ALA A 88 12.42 -17.49 -11.63
CA ALA A 88 11.75 -18.55 -10.90
C ALA A 88 10.75 -17.99 -9.87
N ALA A 89 11.11 -16.95 -9.12
CA ALA A 89 10.23 -16.33 -8.14
C ALA A 89 9.00 -15.65 -8.79
N MET A 90 9.18 -14.96 -9.93
CA MET A 90 8.08 -14.37 -10.71
C MET A 90 7.14 -15.46 -11.24
N HIS A 91 7.70 -16.48 -11.88
CA HIS A 91 6.91 -17.58 -12.45
C HIS A 91 6.11 -18.31 -11.36
N MET A 92 6.76 -18.71 -10.27
CA MET A 92 6.09 -19.36 -9.14
C MET A 92 5.11 -18.43 -8.41
N GLY A 93 5.30 -17.11 -8.51
CA GLY A 93 4.37 -16.11 -8.00
C GLY A 93 3.08 -15.98 -8.81
N GLY A 94 3.06 -16.44 -10.06
CA GLY A 94 1.90 -16.34 -10.95
C GLY A 94 2.02 -15.29 -12.06
N ALA A 95 3.24 -14.87 -12.43
CA ALA A 95 3.43 -14.01 -13.59
C ALA A 95 3.04 -14.74 -14.87
N HIS A 96 2.27 -14.07 -15.73
CA HIS A 96 1.86 -14.58 -17.04
C HIS A 96 2.90 -14.22 -18.10
N GLU A 97 3.50 -13.04 -17.99
CA GLU A 97 4.54 -12.52 -18.87
C GLU A 97 5.74 -12.05 -18.03
N ILE A 98 6.96 -12.38 -18.46
CA ILE A 98 8.19 -11.99 -17.77
C ILE A 98 9.11 -11.30 -18.76
N TYR A 99 9.47 -10.05 -18.46
CA TYR A 99 10.36 -9.23 -19.28
C TYR A 99 11.68 -8.94 -18.55
N VAL A 100 12.79 -9.16 -19.25
CA VAL A 100 14.13 -8.82 -18.78
C VAL A 100 14.43 -7.38 -19.18
N LEU A 101 13.79 -6.44 -18.49
CA LEU A 101 13.84 -5.01 -18.74
C LEU A 101 13.81 -4.29 -17.39
N GLY A 102 14.65 -3.28 -17.20
CA GLY A 102 14.77 -2.55 -15.93
C GLY A 102 14.50 -1.06 -16.07
N GLY A 103 14.50 -0.34 -14.95
CA GLY A 103 14.49 1.12 -14.92
C GLY A 103 13.20 1.77 -15.42
N MET A 104 13.28 3.07 -15.68
CA MET A 104 12.15 3.87 -16.16
C MET A 104 11.56 3.36 -17.48
N GLN A 105 12.38 2.75 -18.34
CA GLN A 105 11.95 2.19 -19.61
C GLN A 105 11.08 0.94 -19.45
N ALA A 106 11.31 0.11 -18.42
CA ALA A 106 10.41 -1.01 -18.10
C ALA A 106 9.05 -0.50 -17.64
N VAL A 107 9.06 0.47 -16.72
CA VAL A 107 7.85 1.14 -16.22
C VAL A 107 7.08 1.78 -17.36
N GLY A 108 7.77 2.55 -18.22
CA GLY A 108 7.20 3.20 -19.38
C GLY A 108 6.60 2.19 -20.35
N ALA A 109 7.33 1.16 -20.74
CA ALA A 109 6.86 0.12 -21.66
C ALA A 109 5.60 -0.58 -21.15
N MET A 110 5.54 -0.95 -19.87
CA MET A 110 4.34 -1.53 -19.27
C MET A 110 3.19 -0.52 -19.18
N ALA A 111 3.46 0.76 -18.92
CA ALA A 111 2.41 1.78 -18.75
C ALA A 111 1.76 2.23 -20.06
N ILE A 112 2.57 2.41 -21.11
CA ILE A 112 2.13 3.06 -22.36
C ILE A 112 2.03 2.07 -23.53
N GLY A 113 2.61 0.88 -23.38
CA GLY A 113 2.71 -0.13 -24.42
C GLY A 113 3.89 0.06 -25.36
N THR A 114 4.28 -1.01 -26.04
CA THR A 114 5.21 -1.05 -27.17
C THR A 114 4.68 -2.02 -28.23
N GLU A 115 5.39 -2.21 -29.34
CA GLU A 115 5.05 -3.22 -30.35
C GLU A 115 5.04 -4.66 -29.82
N THR A 116 5.64 -4.91 -28.65
CA THR A 116 5.80 -6.25 -28.06
C THR A 116 5.33 -6.36 -26.61
N ILE A 117 4.94 -5.24 -26.00
CA ILE A 117 4.48 -5.16 -24.61
C ILE A 117 3.14 -4.44 -24.60
N GLU A 118 2.06 -5.18 -24.38
CA GLU A 118 0.73 -4.58 -24.22
C GLU A 118 0.66 -3.82 -22.88
N PRO A 119 0.08 -2.60 -22.86
CA PRO A 119 0.00 -1.80 -21.65
C PRO A 119 -0.82 -2.48 -20.55
N VAL A 120 -0.58 -2.07 -19.30
CA VAL A 120 -1.31 -2.54 -18.12
C VAL A 120 -2.14 -1.43 -17.47
N ASP A 121 -3.15 -1.80 -16.68
CA ASP A 121 -4.02 -0.85 -15.98
C ASP A 121 -3.40 -0.29 -14.70
N MET A 122 -2.44 -1.01 -14.12
CA MET A 122 -1.78 -0.65 -12.86
C MET A 122 -0.31 -1.06 -12.85
N LEU A 123 0.54 -0.28 -12.20
CA LEU A 123 1.95 -0.60 -11.92
C LEU A 123 2.19 -0.73 -10.43
N VAL A 124 2.95 -1.74 -10.04
CA VAL A 124 3.33 -1.98 -8.64
C VAL A 124 4.81 -2.29 -8.50
N GLY A 125 5.30 -2.18 -7.27
CA GLY A 125 6.64 -2.57 -6.89
C GLY A 125 7.55 -1.36 -6.63
N PRO A 126 8.54 -1.54 -5.73
CA PRO A 126 9.50 -0.51 -5.38
C PRO A 126 10.53 -0.31 -6.49
N GLY A 127 11.29 0.78 -6.43
CA GLY A 127 12.40 1.00 -7.33
C GLY A 127 13.25 2.18 -6.90
N ASN A 128 14.33 2.43 -7.63
CA ASN A 128 15.16 3.61 -7.38
C ASN A 128 14.39 4.91 -7.73
N ALA A 129 15.03 6.05 -7.47
CA ALA A 129 14.44 7.37 -7.71
C ALA A 129 13.88 7.55 -9.14
N PHE A 130 14.51 6.96 -10.16
CA PHE A 130 14.04 7.06 -11.55
C PHE A 130 12.77 6.26 -11.80
N VAL A 131 12.65 5.06 -11.22
CA VAL A 131 11.44 4.23 -11.30
C VAL A 131 10.29 4.90 -10.53
N ALA A 132 10.58 5.42 -9.34
CA ALA A 132 9.60 6.14 -8.53
C ALA A 132 9.08 7.39 -9.26
N GLU A 133 9.97 8.18 -9.87
CA GLU A 133 9.61 9.37 -10.64
C GLU A 133 8.83 9.01 -11.92
N ALA A 134 9.21 7.95 -12.64
CA ALA A 134 8.46 7.49 -13.80
C ALA A 134 7.02 7.09 -13.41
N LYS A 135 6.84 6.32 -12.33
CA LYS A 135 5.50 5.99 -11.79
C LYS A 135 4.71 7.24 -11.45
N ARG A 136 5.34 8.26 -10.86
CA ARG A 136 4.70 9.54 -10.52
C ARG A 136 4.18 10.29 -11.74
N GLN A 137 4.97 10.38 -12.80
CA GLN A 137 4.56 11.07 -14.03
C GLN A 137 3.48 10.31 -14.81
N LEU A 138 3.45 8.98 -14.70
CA LEU A 138 2.48 8.11 -15.38
C LEU A 138 1.16 7.97 -14.61
N PHE A 139 1.14 8.29 -13.32
CA PHE A 139 -0.07 8.18 -12.52
C PHE A 139 -1.22 9.02 -13.08
N GLY A 140 -2.40 8.42 -13.17
CA GLY A 140 -3.59 9.00 -13.82
C GLY A 140 -3.79 8.50 -15.25
N ARG A 141 -2.72 8.14 -15.96
CA ARG A 141 -2.79 7.32 -17.19
C ARG A 141 -2.84 5.83 -16.85
N VAL A 142 -2.08 5.44 -15.82
CA VAL A 142 -2.04 4.09 -15.25
C VAL A 142 -2.17 4.21 -13.73
N GLY A 143 -2.80 3.23 -13.08
CA GLY A 143 -2.81 3.16 -11.62
C GLY A 143 -1.42 2.87 -11.07
N ILE A 144 -1.15 3.29 -9.83
CA ILE A 144 0.05 2.88 -9.09
C ILE A 144 -0.34 2.45 -7.67
N ASP A 145 0.47 1.60 -7.04
CA ASP A 145 0.32 1.17 -5.65
C ASP A 145 0.57 2.30 -4.63
N LEU A 146 1.79 2.83 -4.65
CA LEU A 146 2.33 3.84 -3.75
C LEU A 146 3.67 4.38 -4.26
N PHE A 147 4.10 5.51 -3.70
CA PHE A 147 5.43 6.05 -3.89
C PHE A 147 6.39 5.42 -2.88
N ALA A 148 7.31 4.61 -3.38
CA ALA A 148 8.40 4.03 -2.59
C ALA A 148 9.71 4.74 -2.98
N GLY A 149 10.35 5.36 -1.99
CA GLY A 149 11.64 6.03 -2.08
C GLY A 149 12.77 5.17 -1.50
N PRO A 150 13.85 5.80 -1.01
CA PRO A 150 14.85 5.10 -0.19
C PRO A 150 14.18 4.50 1.04
N THR A 151 14.70 3.36 1.47
CA THR A 151 14.09 2.61 2.55
C THR A 151 14.45 3.19 3.91
N GLU A 152 13.54 3.10 4.87
CA GLU A 152 13.62 3.76 6.19
C GLU A 152 13.33 2.74 7.29
N THR A 153 14.03 2.84 8.44
CA THR A 153 13.70 2.07 9.64
C THR A 153 13.69 2.93 10.89
N MET A 154 12.87 2.54 11.85
CA MET A 154 12.87 3.08 13.20
C MET A 154 12.75 1.93 14.21
N VAL A 155 13.61 1.95 15.21
CA VAL A 155 13.55 1.06 16.37
C VAL A 155 13.06 1.89 17.56
N ILE A 156 11.96 1.48 18.18
CA ILE A 156 11.44 2.00 19.44
C ILE A 156 11.78 0.95 20.50
N ALA A 157 12.66 1.30 21.44
CA ALA A 157 13.19 0.33 22.41
C ALA A 157 13.33 0.91 23.82
N ASP A 158 13.19 0.06 24.82
CA ASP A 158 13.45 0.37 26.23
C ASP A 158 14.45 -0.63 26.84
N GLU A 159 14.66 -0.57 28.16
CA GLU A 159 15.63 -1.40 28.87
C GLU A 159 15.31 -2.91 28.88
N THR A 160 14.21 -3.34 28.27
CA THR A 160 13.88 -4.77 28.11
C THR A 160 14.70 -5.47 27.02
N VAL A 161 15.42 -4.73 26.19
CA VAL A 161 16.27 -5.26 25.12
C VAL A 161 17.70 -4.76 25.21
N ASP A 162 18.62 -5.51 24.60
CA ASP A 162 20.03 -5.16 24.57
C ASP A 162 20.38 -4.27 23.35
N ALA A 163 21.53 -3.60 23.50
CA ALA A 163 22.06 -2.68 22.51
C ALA A 163 22.51 -3.35 21.20
N GLU A 164 22.93 -4.62 21.24
CA GLU A 164 23.43 -5.33 20.05
C GLU A 164 22.28 -5.62 19.09
N ILE A 165 21.10 -6.02 19.60
CA ILE A 165 19.89 -6.19 18.78
C ILE A 165 19.51 -4.86 18.10
N CYS A 166 19.42 -3.78 18.87
CA CYS A 166 19.06 -2.46 18.32
C CYS A 166 20.04 -2.01 17.24
N ALA A 167 21.35 -2.12 17.50
CA ALA A 167 22.40 -1.76 16.55
C ALA A 167 22.34 -2.62 15.28
N THR A 168 22.14 -3.93 15.43
CA THR A 168 22.05 -4.88 14.30
C THR A 168 20.86 -4.55 13.40
N ASP A 169 19.70 -4.29 13.99
CA ASP A 169 18.48 -4.00 13.25
C ASP A 169 18.54 -2.65 12.51
N LEU A 170 19.14 -1.62 13.12
CA LEU A 170 19.40 -0.33 12.46
C LEU A 170 20.34 -0.51 11.25
N LEU A 171 21.47 -1.20 11.45
CA LEU A 171 22.47 -1.42 10.41
C LEU A 171 21.98 -2.33 9.29
N GLY A 172 21.09 -3.28 9.61
CA GLY A 172 20.43 -4.15 8.63
C GLY A 172 19.62 -3.37 7.59
N GLN A 173 19.06 -2.21 7.96
CA GLN A 173 18.42 -1.33 6.97
C GLN A 173 19.40 -0.37 6.31
N ALA A 174 20.38 0.13 7.06
CA ALA A 174 21.41 1.04 6.56
C ALA A 174 22.20 0.44 5.38
N GLU A 175 22.35 -0.88 5.28
CA GLU A 175 23.07 -1.52 4.16
C GLU A 175 22.34 -1.45 2.80
N HIS A 176 21.04 -1.13 2.79
CA HIS A 176 20.26 -1.08 1.55
C HIS A 176 20.74 0.03 0.60
N GLY A 177 21.20 1.17 1.12
CA GLY A 177 21.61 2.32 0.32
C GLY A 177 22.30 3.39 1.17
N TYR A 178 23.05 4.27 0.52
CA TYR A 178 23.78 5.36 1.20
C TYR A 178 22.86 6.43 1.80
N ASN A 179 21.56 6.34 1.54
CA ASN A 179 20.55 7.33 1.91
C ASN A 179 19.34 6.68 2.59
N SER A 180 19.57 5.65 3.39
CA SER A 180 18.57 4.93 4.17
C SER A 180 18.57 5.42 5.63
N PRO A 181 17.59 6.24 6.06
CA PRO A 181 17.48 6.66 7.44
C PRO A 181 17.27 5.49 8.40
N ALA A 182 17.95 5.53 9.53
CA ALA A 182 17.85 4.55 10.61
C ALA A 182 17.79 5.28 11.96
N VAL A 183 16.65 5.19 12.64
CA VAL A 183 16.39 5.98 13.86
C VAL A 183 16.17 5.06 15.06
N LEU A 184 16.87 5.32 16.16
CA LEU A 184 16.55 4.77 17.48
C LEU A 184 15.73 5.78 18.28
N LEU A 185 14.54 5.40 18.71
CA LEU A 185 13.78 6.08 19.75
C LEU A 185 13.86 5.26 21.04
N THR A 186 14.29 5.88 22.13
CA THR A 186 14.33 5.21 23.43
C THR A 186 14.07 6.17 24.57
N ASN A 187 13.55 5.68 25.69
CA ASN A 187 13.49 6.41 26.95
C ASN A 187 14.67 6.11 27.89
N SER A 188 15.65 5.31 27.46
CA SER A 188 16.85 5.00 28.25
C SER A 188 18.10 5.60 27.62
N ARG A 189 18.71 6.56 28.34
CA ARG A 189 20.02 7.11 27.96
C ARG A 189 21.09 6.02 27.90
N LYS A 190 21.03 5.05 28.81
CA LYS A 190 21.99 3.95 28.84
C LYS A 190 21.90 3.12 27.56
N LEU A 191 20.68 2.73 27.16
CA LEU A 191 20.49 1.97 25.92
C LEU A 191 20.97 2.76 24.70
N ALA A 192 20.66 4.06 24.62
CA ALA A 192 21.13 4.92 23.54
C ALA A 192 22.67 4.92 23.40
N GLU A 193 23.40 5.13 24.49
CA GLU A 193 24.87 5.17 24.50
C GLU A 193 25.50 3.80 24.23
N ASP A 194 24.91 2.74 24.77
CA ASP A 194 25.36 1.37 24.53
C ASP A 194 25.12 0.96 23.05
N THR A 195 23.98 1.36 22.44
CA THR A 195 23.69 1.09 21.03
C THR A 195 24.67 1.79 20.10
N LEU A 196 25.07 3.03 20.39
CA LEU A 196 26.12 3.71 19.62
C LEU A 196 27.44 2.94 19.64
N THR A 197 27.82 2.41 20.80
CA THR A 197 29.03 1.58 20.95
C THR A 197 28.93 0.29 20.13
N GLU A 198 27.77 -0.37 20.15
CA GLU A 198 27.53 -1.59 19.37
C GLU A 198 27.52 -1.32 17.86
N ILE A 199 27.02 -0.16 17.41
CA ILE A 199 27.08 0.24 16.00
C ILE A 199 28.54 0.33 15.53
N ASP A 200 29.41 0.98 16.28
CA ASP A 200 30.84 1.07 15.95
C ASP A 200 31.49 -0.32 15.87
N ARG A 201 31.15 -1.20 16.82
CA ARG A 201 31.67 -2.57 16.84
C ARG A 201 31.18 -3.39 15.64
N ILE A 202 29.90 -3.33 15.30
CA ILE A 202 29.29 -4.11 14.21
C ILE A 202 29.82 -3.61 12.86
N LEU A 203 29.95 -2.30 12.66
CA LEU A 203 30.52 -1.73 11.42
C LEU A 203 31.96 -2.20 11.17
N ALA A 204 32.72 -2.57 12.21
CA ALA A 204 34.05 -3.15 12.03
C ALA A 204 34.04 -4.54 11.37
N ILE A 205 32.95 -5.31 11.55
CA ILE A 205 32.83 -6.70 11.08
C ILE A 205 31.83 -6.90 9.93
N LEU A 206 30.92 -5.95 9.69
CA LEU A 206 29.88 -6.04 8.67
C LEU A 206 30.50 -6.01 7.26
N PRO A 207 30.31 -7.04 6.41
CA PRO A 207 30.88 -7.06 5.06
C PRO A 207 30.35 -5.93 4.16
N THR A 208 29.13 -5.46 4.39
CA THR A 208 28.44 -4.38 3.67
C THR A 208 28.68 -2.99 4.30
N ARG A 209 29.62 -2.87 5.24
CA ARG A 209 29.89 -1.63 5.99
C ARG A 209 30.10 -0.39 5.13
N ASP A 210 30.66 -0.53 3.93
CA ASP A 210 30.95 0.64 3.08
C ASP A 210 29.68 1.37 2.66
N THR A 211 28.53 0.67 2.58
CA THR A 211 27.21 1.31 2.41
C THR A 211 26.61 1.71 3.75
N ALA A 212 26.59 0.79 4.71
CA ALA A 212 25.90 1.02 5.99
C ALA A 212 26.50 2.17 6.81
N SER A 213 27.83 2.32 6.82
CA SER A 213 28.53 3.38 7.56
C SER A 213 28.22 4.77 7.02
N VAL A 214 28.11 4.94 5.70
CA VAL A 214 27.73 6.22 5.09
C VAL A 214 26.28 6.55 5.42
N SER A 215 25.37 5.57 5.29
CA SER A 215 23.96 5.77 5.63
C SER A 215 23.77 6.13 7.09
N TRP A 216 24.48 5.46 8.00
CA TRP A 216 24.47 5.76 9.43
C TRP A 216 25.08 7.13 9.74
N ALA A 217 26.21 7.49 9.12
CA ALA A 217 26.85 8.78 9.36
C ALA A 217 26.00 9.97 8.90
N ASP A 218 25.30 9.83 7.77
CA ASP A 218 24.54 10.93 7.16
C ASP A 218 23.08 11.01 7.63
N TYR A 219 22.48 9.88 8.01
CA TYR A 219 21.04 9.77 8.32
C TYR A 219 20.70 8.98 9.60
N GLY A 220 21.71 8.50 10.33
CA GLY A 220 21.52 7.80 11.60
C GLY A 220 21.16 8.77 12.71
N GLU A 221 20.11 8.46 13.47
CA GLU A 221 19.66 9.30 14.60
C GLU A 221 19.37 8.45 15.83
N VAL A 222 19.72 8.98 17.00
CA VAL A 222 19.32 8.42 18.30
C VAL A 222 18.63 9.52 19.08
N ILE A 223 17.35 9.31 19.40
CA ILE A 223 16.49 10.27 20.07
C ILE A 223 16.09 9.67 21.42
N VAL A 224 16.54 10.34 22.49
CA VAL A 224 16.19 9.98 23.86
C VAL A 224 14.98 10.81 24.28
N CYS A 225 13.89 10.13 24.62
CA CYS A 225 12.63 10.70 25.07
C CYS A 225 12.47 10.53 26.59
N ASP A 226 11.65 11.35 27.23
CA ASP A 226 11.35 11.27 28.67
C ASP A 226 10.31 10.19 29.00
N SER A 227 9.47 9.79 28.02
CA SER A 227 8.35 8.85 28.24
C SER A 227 7.94 8.06 27.00
N TYR A 228 7.12 7.03 27.19
CA TYR A 228 6.49 6.28 26.09
C TYR A 228 5.55 7.16 25.24
N ASP A 229 4.85 8.11 25.86
CA ASP A 229 3.99 9.07 25.14
C ASP A 229 4.79 9.97 24.22
N GLU A 230 5.98 10.43 24.65
CA GLU A 230 6.86 11.20 23.79
C GLU A 230 7.46 10.35 22.67
N MET A 231 7.91 9.12 22.97
CA MET A 231 8.36 8.17 21.92
C MET A 231 7.27 7.95 20.88
N LEU A 232 6.00 7.77 21.29
CA LEU A 232 4.86 7.63 20.40
C LEU A 232 4.65 8.87 19.52
N ALA A 233 4.71 10.07 20.11
CA ALA A 233 4.52 11.32 19.38
C ALA A 233 5.62 11.53 18.33
N VAL A 234 6.89 11.28 18.70
CA VAL A 234 8.03 11.35 17.78
C VAL A 234 7.90 10.29 16.68
N ALA A 235 7.55 9.04 17.03
CA ALA A 235 7.37 7.97 16.08
C ALA A 235 6.31 8.29 15.01
N ASN A 236 5.17 8.83 15.44
CA ASN A 236 4.10 9.25 14.53
C ASN A 236 4.49 10.48 13.67
N ASP A 237 5.34 11.38 14.17
CA ASP A 237 5.86 12.47 13.33
C ASP A 237 6.87 11.96 12.30
N ILE A 238 7.79 11.07 12.68
CA ILE A 238 8.77 10.51 11.75
C ILE A 238 8.08 9.64 10.69
N ALA A 239 7.09 8.84 11.09
CA ALA A 239 6.27 8.01 10.20
C ALA A 239 7.10 7.13 9.24
N SER A 240 8.08 6.41 9.81
CA SER A 240 8.99 5.54 9.07
C SER A 240 8.28 4.39 8.34
N GLU A 241 8.91 3.95 7.26
CA GLU A 241 8.50 2.78 6.49
C GLU A 241 8.41 1.52 7.36
N HIS A 242 9.50 1.18 8.07
CA HIS A 242 9.53 0.06 9.01
C HIS A 242 9.65 0.58 10.44
N VAL A 243 8.83 0.06 11.35
CA VAL A 243 8.90 0.40 12.78
C VAL A 243 8.95 -0.86 13.62
N GLN A 244 10.06 -1.08 14.30
CA GLN A 244 10.23 -2.14 15.27
C GLN A 244 9.96 -1.60 16.67
N VAL A 245 9.05 -2.24 17.40
CA VAL A 245 8.73 -1.90 18.79
C VAL A 245 9.23 -3.05 19.65
N MET A 246 10.18 -2.76 20.53
CA MET A 246 10.85 -3.72 21.40
C MET A 246 10.86 -3.18 22.83
N THR A 247 9.69 -3.22 23.47
CA THR A 247 9.42 -2.58 24.76
C THR A 247 8.68 -3.51 25.71
N ASP A 248 8.44 -3.08 26.96
CA ASP A 248 7.52 -3.75 27.88
C ASP A 248 6.02 -3.57 27.50
N ARG A 249 5.73 -2.80 26.45
CA ARG A 249 4.39 -2.30 26.09
C ARG A 249 4.11 -2.35 24.58
N ASP A 250 4.56 -3.39 23.88
CA ASP A 250 4.41 -3.50 22.42
C ASP A 250 2.95 -3.35 21.94
N ASP A 251 2.00 -3.96 22.66
CA ASP A 251 0.56 -3.86 22.36
C ASP A 251 0.02 -2.42 22.52
N TRP A 252 0.57 -1.64 23.46
CA TRP A 252 0.18 -0.24 23.62
C TRP A 252 0.60 0.59 22.40
N PHE A 253 1.78 0.36 21.84
CA PHE A 253 2.16 1.03 20.58
C PHE A 253 1.30 0.58 19.40
N LEU A 254 0.95 -0.71 19.33
CA LEU A 254 0.03 -1.21 18.29
C LEU A 254 -1.31 -0.48 18.31
N ASP A 255 -1.87 -0.23 19.50
CA ASP A 255 -3.16 0.43 19.66
C ASP A 255 -3.11 1.95 19.45
N ASN A 256 -1.96 2.59 19.67
CA ASN A 256 -1.84 4.06 19.71
C ASN A 256 -1.05 4.68 18.54
N MET A 257 -0.26 3.91 17.80
CA MET A 257 0.42 4.40 16.60
C MET A 257 -0.56 4.57 15.42
N HIS A 258 -0.40 5.63 14.64
CA HIS A 258 -1.28 5.94 13.51
C HIS A 258 -0.53 6.23 12.20
N SER A 259 0.80 6.31 12.21
CA SER A 259 1.58 6.60 11.00
C SER A 259 2.87 5.80 10.96
N TYR A 260 2.86 4.77 10.12
CA TYR A 260 3.97 3.83 9.86
C TYR A 260 3.68 3.06 8.56
N GLY A 261 4.70 2.43 7.96
CA GLY A 261 4.47 1.47 6.87
C GLY A 261 4.10 0.08 7.39
N ALA A 262 4.92 -0.50 8.25
CA ALA A 262 4.65 -1.74 8.96
C ALA A 262 5.23 -1.76 10.39
N LEU A 263 4.50 -2.38 11.31
CA LEU A 263 4.94 -2.62 12.68
C LEU A 263 5.52 -4.03 12.85
N PHE A 264 6.59 -4.11 13.63
CA PHE A 264 7.27 -5.35 14.03
C PHE A 264 7.33 -5.37 15.56
N LEU A 265 6.52 -6.22 16.17
CA LEU A 265 6.29 -6.17 17.62
C LEU A 265 7.10 -7.22 18.37
N GLY A 266 7.85 -6.76 19.37
CA GLY A 266 8.69 -7.52 20.28
C GLY A 266 10.06 -7.92 19.71
N PRO A 267 11.02 -8.26 20.60
CA PRO A 267 12.43 -8.53 20.24
C PRO A 267 12.65 -9.77 19.37
N ARG A 268 11.61 -10.59 19.15
CA ARG A 268 11.69 -11.78 18.29
C ARG A 268 11.33 -11.46 16.83
N THR A 269 10.91 -10.23 16.56
CA THR A 269 10.34 -9.82 15.28
C THR A 269 11.21 -8.72 14.67
N ASN A 270 11.86 -9.03 13.56
CA ASN A 270 12.73 -8.08 12.86
C ASN A 270 12.26 -7.76 11.44
N VAL A 271 12.78 -6.65 10.89
CA VAL A 271 12.45 -6.20 9.54
C VAL A 271 12.75 -7.29 8.51
N ALA A 272 13.90 -7.96 8.59
CA ALA A 272 14.30 -9.01 7.63
C ALA A 272 13.28 -10.15 7.52
N ASN A 273 12.60 -10.51 8.61
CA ASN A 273 11.51 -11.50 8.58
C ASN A 273 10.36 -11.02 7.69
N GLY A 274 9.89 -9.78 7.88
CA GLY A 274 8.86 -9.15 7.03
C GLY A 274 9.30 -8.97 5.59
N ASP A 275 10.57 -8.60 5.43
CA ASP A 275 11.16 -8.28 4.16
C ASP A 275 11.28 -9.49 3.23
N LYS A 276 11.41 -10.69 3.81
CA LYS A 276 11.79 -11.89 3.07
C LYS A 276 10.81 -13.06 3.19
N VAL A 277 10.29 -13.38 4.38
CA VAL A 277 9.79 -14.76 4.64
C VAL A 277 8.54 -14.92 5.48
N ILE A 278 8.16 -13.97 6.35
CA ILE A 278 7.14 -14.22 7.39
C ILE A 278 5.70 -14.13 6.87
N GLY A 279 5.44 -13.27 5.89
CA GLY A 279 4.15 -13.18 5.19
C GLY A 279 3.65 -11.77 4.88
N THR A 280 4.05 -10.76 5.65
CA THR A 280 3.69 -9.35 5.39
C THR A 280 4.36 -8.84 4.11
N ASN A 281 3.82 -7.77 3.53
CA ASN A 281 4.37 -7.18 2.31
C ASN A 281 5.40 -6.10 2.64
N HIS A 282 6.54 -6.11 1.96
CA HIS A 282 7.60 -5.11 2.16
C HIS A 282 7.54 -3.91 1.22
N THR A 283 6.56 -3.84 0.32
CA THR A 283 6.42 -2.66 -0.54
C THR A 283 5.66 -1.64 0.29
N LEU A 284 6.39 -0.84 1.04
CA LEU A 284 5.86 0.02 2.09
C LEU A 284 6.04 1.51 1.73
N PRO A 285 5.23 2.39 2.34
CA PRO A 285 5.36 3.83 2.16
C PRO A 285 6.59 4.39 2.88
N THR A 286 7.39 5.17 2.16
CA THR A 286 8.57 5.89 2.69
C THR A 286 8.29 7.40 2.78
N LYS A 287 9.19 8.19 3.37
CA LYS A 287 9.16 9.67 3.37
C LYS A 287 7.85 10.22 3.95
N LYS A 288 7.47 9.72 5.12
CA LYS A 288 6.22 10.08 5.83
C LYS A 288 4.93 9.71 5.08
N ALA A 289 5.00 8.93 3.99
CA ALA A 289 3.80 8.53 3.25
C ALA A 289 2.89 7.58 4.06
N GLY A 290 3.40 6.96 5.12
CA GLY A 290 2.60 6.21 6.12
C GLY A 290 1.51 7.05 6.78
N ARG A 291 1.52 8.38 6.62
CA ARG A 291 0.46 9.30 7.05
C ARG A 291 -0.81 9.25 6.18
N TYR A 292 -0.72 8.79 4.94
CA TYR A 292 -1.86 8.83 3.99
C TYR A 292 -2.02 7.57 3.13
N THR A 293 -1.08 6.63 3.16
CA THR A 293 -1.23 5.32 2.51
C THR A 293 -0.55 4.25 3.34
N GLY A 294 -1.12 3.03 3.33
CA GLY A 294 -0.42 1.83 3.78
C GLY A 294 0.41 1.20 2.65
N GLY A 295 1.05 0.08 2.98
CA GLY A 295 1.81 -0.75 2.06
C GLY A 295 0.99 -1.43 0.97
N LEU A 296 1.68 -2.16 0.09
CA LEU A 296 1.05 -3.03 -0.88
C LEU A 296 0.37 -4.20 -0.17
N TRP A 297 -0.88 -4.46 -0.52
CA TRP A 297 -1.66 -5.58 0.00
C TRP A 297 -2.69 -5.99 -1.04
N VAL A 298 -3.42 -7.08 -0.82
CA VAL A 298 -4.35 -7.61 -1.83
C VAL A 298 -5.39 -6.58 -2.27
N GLY A 299 -5.85 -5.71 -1.37
CA GLY A 299 -6.81 -4.65 -1.67
C GLY A 299 -6.32 -3.56 -2.60
N LYS A 300 -5.00 -3.34 -2.72
CA LYS A 300 -4.44 -2.38 -3.69
C LYS A 300 -4.70 -2.81 -5.14
N PHE A 301 -4.92 -4.10 -5.39
CA PHE A 301 -5.26 -4.63 -6.71
C PHE A 301 -6.77 -4.64 -6.97
N LEU A 302 -7.58 -4.23 -5.99
CA LEU A 302 -9.04 -4.29 -6.05
C LEU A 302 -9.64 -2.89 -6.14
N LYS A 303 -10.69 -2.76 -6.95
CA LYS A 303 -11.49 -1.55 -7.12
C LYS A 303 -12.87 -1.80 -6.53
N THR A 304 -13.29 -0.93 -5.62
CA THR A 304 -14.64 -0.98 -5.04
C THR A 304 -15.60 -0.19 -5.92
N HIS A 305 -16.46 -0.88 -6.66
CA HIS A 305 -17.44 -0.26 -7.56
C HIS A 305 -18.84 -0.33 -6.96
N SER A 306 -19.45 0.83 -6.73
CA SER A 306 -20.84 0.92 -6.28
C SER A 306 -21.82 0.64 -7.42
N TYR A 307 -22.96 0.02 -7.08
CA TYR A 307 -24.11 -0.09 -7.95
C TYR A 307 -25.39 0.25 -7.17
N GLN A 308 -26.45 0.58 -7.90
CA GLN A 308 -27.74 0.92 -7.34
C GLN A 308 -28.86 0.36 -8.20
N ARG A 309 -29.97 -0.01 -7.58
CA ARG A 309 -31.13 -0.59 -8.23
C ARG A 309 -32.39 -0.14 -7.51
N VAL A 310 -33.30 0.48 -8.24
CA VAL A 310 -34.65 0.78 -7.76
C VAL A 310 -35.58 -0.28 -8.33
N VAL A 311 -36.30 -1.01 -7.46
CA VAL A 311 -37.07 -2.21 -7.83
C VAL A 311 -38.58 -2.03 -7.73
N THR A 312 -39.05 -0.91 -7.17
CA THR A 312 -40.48 -0.59 -7.12
C THR A 312 -40.78 0.77 -7.74
N ASP A 313 -42.00 0.90 -8.25
CA ASP A 313 -42.49 2.13 -8.86
C ASP A 313 -42.62 3.25 -7.80
N GLU A 314 -43.04 2.89 -6.59
CA GLU A 314 -43.16 3.79 -5.44
C GLU A 314 -41.80 4.38 -5.05
N ALA A 315 -40.76 3.55 -5.00
CA ALA A 315 -39.40 4.00 -4.69
C ALA A 315 -38.86 4.91 -5.81
N ALA A 316 -39.10 4.55 -7.08
CA ALA A 316 -38.68 5.37 -8.22
C ALA A 316 -39.34 6.75 -8.20
N ALA A 317 -40.62 6.81 -7.86
CA ALA A 317 -41.36 8.05 -7.70
C ALA A 317 -40.89 8.87 -6.50
N LEU A 318 -40.66 8.22 -5.34
CA LEU A 318 -40.22 8.87 -4.12
C LEU A 318 -38.84 9.53 -4.29
N VAL A 319 -37.83 8.74 -4.66
CA VAL A 319 -36.46 9.22 -4.86
C VAL A 319 -36.40 10.24 -6.00
N GLY A 320 -37.14 9.99 -7.09
CA GLY A 320 -37.27 10.94 -8.20
C GLY A 320 -37.83 12.29 -7.76
N ALA A 321 -38.85 12.33 -6.89
CA ALA A 321 -39.41 13.60 -6.44
C ALA A 321 -38.40 14.43 -5.63
N TYR A 322 -37.62 13.79 -4.74
CA TYR A 322 -36.55 14.46 -4.00
C TYR A 322 -35.42 14.92 -4.92
N GLY A 323 -34.93 14.03 -5.80
CA GLY A 323 -33.87 14.34 -6.75
C GLY A 323 -34.24 15.50 -7.67
N SER A 324 -35.47 15.52 -8.17
CA SER A 324 -35.99 16.63 -9.00
C SER A 324 -35.86 18.00 -8.32
N ARG A 325 -36.31 18.12 -7.07
CA ARG A 325 -36.23 19.37 -6.31
C ARG A 325 -34.78 19.80 -6.09
N LEU A 326 -33.91 18.87 -5.71
CA LEU A 326 -32.49 19.14 -5.51
C LEU A 326 -31.84 19.62 -6.82
N CYS A 327 -32.07 18.92 -7.94
CA CYS A 327 -31.53 19.31 -9.23
C CYS A 327 -32.03 20.70 -9.68
N MET A 328 -33.27 21.08 -9.36
CA MET A 328 -33.77 22.42 -9.67
C MET A 328 -33.12 23.51 -8.81
N LEU A 329 -32.81 23.24 -7.54
CA LEU A 329 -32.04 24.15 -6.69
C LEU A 329 -30.61 24.34 -7.21
N GLU A 330 -30.01 23.29 -7.77
CA GLU A 330 -28.68 23.31 -8.37
C GLU A 330 -28.65 23.88 -9.80
N GLY A 331 -29.81 24.15 -10.40
CA GLY A 331 -29.92 24.62 -11.80
C GLY A 331 -29.73 23.53 -12.87
N PHE A 332 -29.68 22.25 -12.48
CA PHE A 332 -29.52 21.11 -13.39
C PHE A 332 -30.87 20.60 -13.93
N VAL A 333 -31.51 21.40 -14.79
CA VAL A 333 -32.83 21.11 -15.38
C VAL A 333 -32.88 19.75 -16.08
N GLY A 334 -31.82 19.36 -16.81
CA GLY A 334 -31.75 18.05 -17.45
C GLY A 334 -31.75 16.88 -16.46
N HIS A 335 -31.06 17.02 -15.32
CA HIS A 335 -31.07 16.01 -14.25
C HIS A 335 -32.43 15.96 -13.56
N ALA A 336 -33.03 17.13 -13.30
CA ALA A 336 -34.39 17.22 -12.76
C ALA A 336 -35.40 16.47 -13.65
N GLU A 337 -35.26 16.56 -14.97
CA GLU A 337 -36.14 15.84 -15.91
C GLU A 337 -35.90 14.33 -15.96
N GLN A 338 -34.66 13.87 -15.75
CA GLN A 338 -34.41 12.45 -15.54
C GLN A 338 -35.19 11.94 -14.32
N CYS A 339 -35.24 12.72 -13.24
CA CYS A 339 -36.05 12.40 -12.07
C CYS A 339 -37.56 12.52 -12.35
N ASN A 340 -38.02 13.63 -12.95
CA ASN A 340 -39.43 13.91 -13.20
C ASN A 340 -40.10 12.88 -14.10
N VAL A 341 -39.40 12.33 -15.10
CA VAL A 341 -40.00 11.28 -15.95
C VAL A 341 -40.29 10.00 -15.16
N ARG A 342 -39.50 9.68 -14.14
CA ARG A 342 -39.82 8.55 -13.22
C ARG A 342 -41.02 8.89 -12.35
N VAL A 343 -41.08 10.12 -11.80
CA VAL A 343 -42.25 10.59 -11.02
C VAL A 343 -43.54 10.54 -11.85
N ARG A 344 -43.49 10.94 -13.13
CA ARG A 344 -44.63 10.90 -14.04
C ARG A 344 -45.08 9.48 -14.37
N ARG A 345 -44.14 8.60 -14.74
CA ARG A 345 -44.46 7.26 -15.23
C ARG A 345 -44.78 6.26 -14.13
N TYR A 346 -43.96 6.26 -13.07
CA TYR A 346 -44.04 5.28 -11.99
C TYR A 346 -44.84 5.81 -10.79
N GLY A 347 -44.86 7.13 -10.59
CA GLY A 347 -45.65 7.77 -9.53
C GLY A 347 -47.03 8.26 -9.96
N GLY A 348 -47.37 8.17 -11.25
CA GLY A 348 -48.66 8.66 -11.80
C GLY A 348 -48.90 10.17 -11.62
N ARG A 349 -47.86 10.94 -11.26
CA ARG A 349 -47.96 12.36 -10.88
C ARG A 349 -47.46 13.24 -12.02
N ASN A 350 -48.31 14.13 -12.53
CA ASN A 350 -47.86 15.08 -13.54
C ASN A 350 -46.91 16.14 -12.95
N VAL A 351 -45.73 16.30 -13.56
CA VAL A 351 -44.74 17.33 -13.23
C VAL A 351 -44.40 18.06 -14.53
N PRO A 352 -44.61 19.39 -14.63
CA PRO A 352 -44.27 20.13 -15.83
C PRO A 352 -42.78 20.00 -16.18
N TYR A 353 -42.48 19.99 -17.48
CA TYR A 353 -41.10 19.87 -17.95
C TYR A 353 -40.26 21.08 -17.51
N GLY A 354 -39.09 20.80 -16.96
CA GLY A 354 -38.14 21.78 -16.47
C GLY A 354 -38.54 22.43 -15.15
N THR A 355 -39.41 21.78 -14.37
CA THR A 355 -39.86 22.29 -13.06
C THR A 355 -39.62 21.28 -11.95
N ALA A 356 -39.65 21.75 -10.71
CA ALA A 356 -39.49 20.89 -9.55
C ALA A 356 -40.73 20.03 -9.31
N ALA A 357 -40.55 18.75 -9.00
CA ALA A 357 -41.63 17.90 -8.54
C ALA A 357 -42.21 18.45 -7.23
N THR A 358 -43.52 18.61 -7.17
CA THR A 358 -44.22 19.07 -5.96
C THR A 358 -43.98 18.10 -4.81
N GLN A 359 -43.94 18.64 -3.59
CA GLN A 359 -43.92 17.84 -2.38
C GLN A 359 -45.25 17.07 -2.30
N THR A 360 -45.18 15.76 -2.11
CA THR A 360 -46.35 15.02 -1.63
C THR A 360 -46.52 15.37 -0.16
N GLU A 361 -47.70 15.82 0.24
CA GLU A 361 -48.06 15.86 1.66
C GLU A 361 -47.80 14.45 2.21
N ALA A 362 -46.86 14.33 3.13
CA ALA A 362 -46.62 13.04 3.77
C ALA A 362 -47.87 12.70 4.58
N ALA A 363 -48.41 11.49 4.40
CA ALA A 363 -49.23 10.91 5.44
C ALA A 363 -48.36 10.86 6.71
N GLU A 364 -48.85 11.50 7.78
CA GLU A 364 -48.26 11.45 9.13
C GLU A 364 -48.02 10.03 9.62
#